data_AF-A0A817ZTM7-F1
#
_entry.id   AF-A0A817ZTM7-F1
#
_cell.length_a   1.000
_cell.length_b   1.000
_cell.length_c   1.000
_cell.angle_alpha   90.00
_cell.angle_beta   90.00
_cell.angle_gamma   90.00
#
_symmetry.space_group_name_H-M   'P 1'
#
loop_
_entity.id
_entity.type
_entity.pdbx_description
1 polymer ?
#
loop_
_entity_poly.entity_id
_entity_poly.type
_entity_poly.pdbx_seq_one_letter_code
_entity_poly.pdbx_strand_id
1 'polypeptide(L)'
;KLLLITHVILNGLILFLLPLALLSGTIFRFSAISLIYAFLLLVIPWLGTINRRTIQTRYHLLILVVILISLLAIIAQIIFQSILIARKRYGHMLNNYTKITQVLQYFGLECLDNSNAIRIFRLIFLDIVIFAISIIDFFVIQCTLISIRRRQTSITSNTTNRSSSMNSSNSTLKKINKWSRLLSIVRFMCLFIQFIIVGFAAFVYPSILNSIYFIFFLIITFLWSLSIEFDKRFALIRDLLVIYTGIHLFTFYIYQFTFFLEAFVPLSLWSNVTGLISIVTHNCTRSEPYIATNLAWNDYINPCAILLLYFYFAFQTNETFFQRKVQSNTTTRQSLELE
;
A
#
# COMPACT_ATOMS: atom_id res chain seq x y z
N LYS A 1 -11.72 -13.73 -25.13
CA LYS A 1 -12.51 -12.91 -24.18
C LYS A 1 -12.42 -13.44 -22.75
N LEU A 2 -12.73 -14.72 -22.51
CA LEU A 2 -12.63 -15.37 -21.18
C LEU A 2 -11.25 -15.16 -20.53
N LEU A 3 -10.15 -15.47 -21.24
CA LEU A 3 -8.79 -15.28 -20.73
C LEU A 3 -8.43 -13.83 -20.40
N LEU A 4 -8.99 -12.84 -21.10
CA LEU A 4 -8.73 -11.42 -20.82
C LEU A 4 -9.43 -11.01 -19.52
N ILE A 5 -10.66 -11.50 -19.32
CA ILE A 5 -11.42 -11.32 -18.09
C ILE A 5 -10.68 -11.97 -16.93
N THR A 6 -10.15 -13.19 -17.12
CA THR A 6 -9.33 -13.87 -16.10
C THR A 6 -8.11 -13.04 -15.73
N HIS A 7 -7.34 -12.50 -16.68
CA HIS A 7 -6.18 -11.65 -16.36
C HIS A 7 -6.56 -10.36 -15.63
N VAL A 8 -7.68 -9.73 -15.97
CA VAL A 8 -8.13 -8.50 -15.31
C VAL A 8 -8.57 -8.79 -13.87
N ILE A 9 -9.35 -9.85 -13.67
CA ILE A 9 -9.79 -10.28 -12.33
C ILE A 9 -8.58 -10.66 -11.47
N LEU A 10 -7.61 -11.37 -12.05
CA LEU A 10 -6.44 -11.84 -11.32
C LEU A 10 -5.47 -10.71 -10.97
N ASN A 11 -5.29 -9.74 -11.88
CA ASN A 11 -4.54 -8.51 -11.59
C ASN A 11 -5.24 -7.66 -10.53
N GLY A 12 -6.58 -7.59 -10.55
CA GLY A 12 -7.36 -6.96 -9.49
C GLY A 12 -7.15 -7.67 -8.15
N LEU A 13 -7.22 -9.01 -8.15
CA LEU A 13 -7.02 -9.82 -6.95
C LEU A 13 -5.66 -9.52 -6.29
N ILE A 14 -4.56 -9.56 -7.05
CA ILE A 14 -3.22 -9.27 -6.50
C ILE A 14 -3.14 -7.84 -5.96
N LEU A 15 -3.75 -6.87 -6.65
CA LEU A 15 -3.69 -5.46 -6.27
C LEU A 15 -4.54 -5.12 -5.04
N PHE A 16 -5.53 -5.96 -4.69
CA PHE A 16 -6.39 -5.75 -3.50
C PHE A 16 -6.05 -6.69 -2.34
N LEU A 17 -5.79 -7.97 -2.63
CA LEU A 17 -5.60 -9.02 -1.63
C LEU A 17 -4.29 -8.81 -0.85
N LEU A 18 -3.19 -8.52 -1.56
CA LEU A 18 -1.89 -8.32 -0.93
C LEU A 18 -1.85 -7.05 -0.04
N PRO A 19 -2.31 -5.87 -0.49
CA PRO A 19 -2.41 -4.72 0.40
C PRO A 19 -3.32 -4.95 1.60
N LEU A 20 -4.43 -5.65 1.43
CA LEU A 20 -5.35 -5.93 2.53
C LEU A 20 -4.72 -6.87 3.58
N ALA A 21 -3.96 -7.87 3.13
CA ALA A 21 -3.22 -8.77 4.00
C ALA A 21 -2.10 -8.05 4.77
N LEU A 22 -1.35 -7.18 4.09
CA LEU A 22 -0.32 -6.38 4.76
C LEU A 22 -0.94 -5.37 5.73
N LEU A 23 -2.05 -4.74 5.35
CA LEU A 23 -2.79 -3.80 6.20
C LEU A 23 -3.28 -4.49 7.48
N SER A 24 -3.85 -5.70 7.38
CA SER A 24 -4.25 -6.47 8.56
C SER A 24 -3.03 -6.77 9.45
N GLY A 25 -1.90 -7.14 8.84
CA GLY A 25 -0.59 -7.25 9.50
C GLY A 25 -0.20 -6.03 10.31
N THR A 26 -0.40 -4.84 9.75
CA THR A 26 -0.01 -3.57 10.38
C THR A 26 -0.98 -3.09 11.47
N ILE A 27 -2.27 -3.41 11.36
CA ILE A 27 -3.30 -2.95 12.31
C ILE A 27 -3.33 -3.83 13.56
N PHE A 28 -3.24 -5.15 13.38
CA PHE A 28 -3.36 -6.08 14.50
C PHE A 28 -2.05 -6.27 15.25
N ARG A 29 -0.91 -5.86 14.69
CA ARG A 29 0.41 -6.01 15.31
C ARG A 29 1.23 -4.74 15.16
N PHE A 30 1.72 -4.25 16.30
CA PHE A 30 2.67 -3.13 16.38
C PHE A 30 4.03 -3.69 16.82
N SER A 31 4.91 -3.91 15.84
CA SER A 31 6.23 -4.53 16.00
C SER A 31 7.17 -4.07 14.88
N ALA A 32 8.47 -4.29 15.04
CA ALA A 32 9.44 -3.98 13.98
C ALA A 32 9.12 -4.69 12.65
N ILE A 33 8.61 -5.92 12.69
CA ILE A 33 8.25 -6.70 11.50
C ILE A 33 7.06 -6.07 10.77
N SER A 34 6.06 -5.61 11.52
CA SER A 34 4.90 -4.94 10.95
C SER A 34 5.21 -3.53 10.44
N LEU A 35 6.27 -2.87 10.91
CA LEU A 35 6.83 -1.67 10.28
C LEU A 35 7.35 -1.97 8.87
N ILE A 36 8.03 -3.12 8.71
CA ILE A 36 8.48 -3.57 7.38
C ILE A 36 7.28 -3.85 6.48
N TYR A 37 6.21 -4.48 7.02
CA TYR A 37 4.96 -4.67 6.27
C TYR A 37 4.30 -3.33 5.89
N ALA A 38 4.31 -2.33 6.78
CA ALA A 38 3.80 -0.99 6.48
C ALA A 38 4.58 -0.33 5.33
N PHE A 39 5.91 -0.44 5.35
CA PHE A 39 6.74 0.06 4.27
C PHE A 39 6.45 -0.65 2.94
N LEU A 40 6.35 -1.98 2.96
CA LEU A 40 6.02 -2.77 1.78
C LEU A 40 4.62 -2.43 1.24
N LEU A 41 3.64 -2.19 2.11
CA LEU A 41 2.30 -1.74 1.75
C LEU A 41 2.35 -0.42 0.97
N LEU A 42 3.17 0.54 1.42
CA LEU A 42 3.34 1.83 0.74
C LEU A 42 4.02 1.67 -0.62
N VAL A 43 4.89 0.68 -0.81
CA VAL A 43 5.59 0.47 -2.09
C VAL A 43 4.66 -0.10 -3.18
N ILE A 44 3.60 -0.86 -2.82
CA ILE A 44 2.75 -1.58 -3.80
C ILE A 44 2.18 -0.68 -4.92
N PRO A 45 1.54 0.47 -4.64
CA PRO A 45 0.96 1.32 -5.69
C PRO A 45 1.98 1.81 -6.73
N TRP A 46 3.27 1.88 -6.37
CA TRP A 46 4.34 2.32 -7.27
C TRP A 46 4.76 1.27 -8.29
N LEU A 47 4.44 -0.01 -8.08
CA LEU A 47 4.79 -1.05 -9.05
C LEU A 47 3.94 -0.99 -10.33
N GLY A 48 2.73 -0.43 -10.24
CA GLY A 48 1.86 -0.14 -11.39
C GLY A 48 1.02 -1.32 -11.85
N THR A 49 0.33 -1.17 -12.97
CA THR A 49 -0.55 -2.24 -13.49
C THR A 49 0.28 -3.38 -14.09
N ILE A 50 -0.09 -4.62 -13.75
CA ILE A 50 0.58 -5.87 -14.14
C ILE A 50 0.30 -6.19 -15.62
N ASN A 51 0.74 -5.31 -16.53
CA ASN A 51 0.53 -5.47 -17.98
C ASN A 51 1.86 -5.73 -18.72
N ARG A 52 3.01 -5.49 -18.07
CA ARG A 52 4.34 -5.66 -18.67
C ARG A 52 5.15 -6.70 -17.93
N ARG A 53 5.97 -7.46 -18.68
CA ARG A 53 6.90 -8.46 -18.13
C ARG A 53 7.82 -7.89 -17.06
N THR A 54 8.39 -6.71 -17.30
CA THR A 54 9.27 -6.04 -16.34
C THR A 54 8.55 -5.68 -15.03
N ILE A 55 7.27 -5.30 -15.10
CA ILE A 55 6.45 -4.98 -13.92
C ILE A 55 6.11 -6.27 -13.16
N GLN A 56 5.75 -7.33 -13.87
CA GLN A 56 5.52 -8.66 -13.27
C GLN A 56 6.74 -9.15 -12.48
N THR A 57 7.96 -8.97 -12.99
CA THR A 57 9.19 -9.32 -12.26
C THR A 57 9.34 -8.53 -10.96
N ARG A 58 8.97 -7.24 -10.94
CA ARG A 58 9.03 -6.41 -9.72
C ARG A 58 8.02 -6.88 -8.68
N TYR A 59 6.79 -7.20 -9.08
CA TYR A 59 5.80 -7.78 -8.17
C TYR A 59 6.23 -9.14 -7.64
N HIS A 60 6.84 -9.96 -8.49
CA HIS A 60 7.39 -11.24 -8.09
C HIS A 60 8.48 -11.10 -7.03
N LEU A 61 9.40 -10.15 -7.22
CA LEU A 61 10.44 -9.81 -6.25
C LEU A 61 9.83 -9.33 -4.93
N LEU A 62 8.84 -8.44 -4.98
CA LEU A 62 8.16 -7.92 -3.79
C LEU A 62 7.47 -9.04 -3.00
N ILE A 63 6.74 -9.93 -3.67
CA ILE A 63 6.08 -11.07 -3.01
C ILE A 63 7.10 -12.03 -2.42
N LEU A 64 8.21 -12.30 -3.11
CA LEU A 64 9.30 -13.11 -2.57
C LEU A 64 9.87 -12.51 -1.27
N VAL A 65 10.06 -11.20 -1.24
CA VAL A 65 10.51 -10.47 -0.04
C VAL A 65 9.48 -10.58 1.09
N VAL A 66 8.18 -10.44 0.79
CA VAL A 66 7.10 -10.63 1.78
C VAL A 66 7.09 -12.06 2.33
N ILE A 67 7.24 -13.07 1.47
CA ILE A 67 7.33 -14.48 1.86
C ILE A 67 8.53 -14.70 2.79
N LEU A 68 9.70 -14.15 2.44
CA LEU A 68 10.92 -14.29 3.25
C LEU A 68 10.75 -13.65 4.63
N ILE A 69 10.21 -12.44 4.70
CA ILE A 69 10.01 -11.72 5.97
C ILE A 69 8.98 -12.43 6.84
N SER A 70 7.86 -12.88 6.25
CA SER A 70 6.83 -13.62 7.01
C SER A 70 7.32 -14.98 7.48
N LEU A 71 8.10 -15.70 6.67
CA LEU A 71 8.76 -16.93 7.11
C LEU A 71 9.72 -16.66 8.28
N LEU A 72 10.54 -15.62 8.19
CA LEU A 72 11.46 -15.23 9.26
C LEU A 72 10.71 -14.86 10.55
N ALA A 73 9.58 -14.16 10.44
CA ALA A 73 8.71 -13.83 11.56
C ALA A 73 8.16 -15.10 12.25
N ILE A 74 7.63 -16.05 11.46
CA ILE A 74 7.11 -17.33 11.97
C ILE A 74 8.24 -18.13 12.67
N ILE A 75 9.41 -18.22 12.04
CA ILE A 75 10.57 -18.93 12.62
C ILE A 75 11.00 -18.27 13.93
N ALA A 76 11.10 -16.94 13.97
CA ALA A 76 11.45 -16.20 15.18
C ALA A 76 10.46 -16.46 16.32
N GLN A 77 9.16 -16.51 16.02
CA GLN A 77 8.15 -16.87 17.01
C GLN A 77 8.29 -18.31 17.50
N ILE A 78 8.49 -19.27 16.60
CA ILE A 78 8.67 -20.69 16.97
C ILE A 78 9.88 -20.86 17.89
N ILE A 79 11.02 -20.24 17.54
CA ILE A 79 12.24 -20.27 18.34
C ILE A 79 11.98 -19.66 19.72
N PHE A 80 11.35 -18.49 19.77
CA PHE A 80 11.05 -17.79 21.02
C PHE A 80 10.14 -18.62 21.93
N GLN A 81 9.05 -19.18 21.41
CA GLN A 81 8.15 -20.04 22.18
C GLN A 81 8.82 -21.35 22.62
N SER A 82 9.67 -21.93 21.76
CA SER A 82 10.46 -23.12 22.10
C SER A 82 11.40 -22.86 23.29
N ILE A 83 12.08 -21.71 23.30
CA ILE A 83 12.97 -21.30 24.40
C ILE A 83 12.18 -21.11 25.71
N LEU A 84 11.01 -20.47 25.66
CA LEU A 84 10.15 -20.27 26.83
C LEU A 84 9.67 -21.59 27.43
N ILE A 85 9.28 -22.55 26.58
CA ILE A 85 8.85 -23.90 27.02
C ILE A 85 10.03 -24.67 27.63
N ALA A 86 11.18 -24.68 26.94
CA ALA A 86 12.37 -25.39 27.39
C ALA A 86 12.90 -24.84 28.73
N ARG A 87 12.73 -23.54 28.96
CA ARG A 87 13.08 -22.88 30.21
C ARG A 87 11.83 -22.40 30.94
N LYS A 88 11.00 -23.35 31.40
CA LYS A 88 9.79 -23.16 32.25
C LYS A 88 9.94 -22.17 33.43
N ARG A 89 11.17 -21.78 33.81
CA ARG A 89 11.51 -20.82 34.87
C ARG A 89 11.77 -19.38 34.40
N TYR A 90 11.91 -19.14 33.09
CA TYR A 90 12.13 -17.79 32.53
C TYR A 90 10.85 -16.94 32.46
N GLY A 91 9.65 -17.55 32.38
CA GLY A 91 8.38 -16.81 32.43
C GLY A 91 8.29 -15.91 33.67
N HIS A 92 8.78 -16.39 34.82
CA HIS A 92 8.80 -15.61 36.06
C HIS A 92 9.95 -14.57 36.14
N MET A 93 11.02 -14.72 35.35
CA MET A 93 12.14 -13.76 35.29
C MET A 93 11.88 -12.62 34.29
N LEU A 94 11.10 -12.88 33.23
CA LEU A 94 10.60 -11.84 32.32
C LEU A 94 9.48 -10.98 32.94
N ASN A 95 8.87 -11.44 34.03
CA ASN A 95 7.85 -10.67 34.76
C ASN A 95 8.44 -9.46 35.49
N ASN A 96 9.76 -9.43 35.72
CA ASN A 96 10.46 -8.22 36.13
C ASN A 96 10.72 -7.35 34.90
N TYR A 97 10.13 -6.16 34.89
CA TYR A 97 10.25 -5.12 33.87
C TYR A 97 11.73 -4.75 33.63
N THR A 98 12.41 -5.52 32.78
CA THR A 98 13.83 -5.34 32.45
C THR A 98 13.93 -4.83 31.01
N LYS A 99 14.97 -4.05 30.70
CA LYS A 99 15.15 -3.47 29.35
C LYS A 99 15.15 -4.53 28.23
N ILE A 100 15.55 -5.76 28.54
CA ILE A 100 15.58 -6.88 27.60
C ILE A 100 14.16 -7.30 27.19
N THR A 101 13.21 -7.31 28.13
CA THR A 101 11.82 -7.66 27.82
C THR A 101 11.15 -6.60 26.96
N GLN A 102 11.42 -5.32 27.21
CA GLN A 102 10.95 -4.22 26.36
C GLN A 102 11.48 -4.35 24.92
N VAL A 103 12.77 -4.63 24.75
CA VAL A 103 13.37 -4.81 23.41
C VAL A 103 12.76 -6.00 22.69
N LEU A 104 12.56 -7.14 23.36
CA LEU A 104 11.91 -8.32 22.79
C LEU A 104 10.45 -8.02 22.37
N GLN A 105 9.74 -7.24 23.17
CA GLN A 105 8.38 -6.80 22.86
C GLN A 105 8.34 -5.88 21.63
N TYR A 106 9.35 -5.02 21.39
CA TYR A 106 9.43 -4.20 20.17
C TYR A 106 9.57 -5.02 18.89
N PHE A 107 10.23 -6.19 18.96
CA PHE A 107 10.27 -7.14 17.86
C PHE A 107 8.96 -7.95 17.72
N GLY A 108 8.01 -7.78 18.65
CA GLY A 108 6.74 -8.51 18.70
C GLY A 108 6.90 -9.93 19.25
N LEU A 109 7.94 -10.20 20.02
CA LEU A 109 8.15 -11.45 20.74
C LEU A 109 7.56 -11.29 22.15
N GLU A 110 6.24 -11.48 22.26
CA GLU A 110 5.52 -11.40 23.53
C GLU A 110 5.41 -12.79 24.19
N CYS A 111 5.65 -12.85 25.50
CA CYS A 111 5.55 -14.09 26.28
C CYS A 111 4.08 -14.51 26.38
N LEU A 112 3.79 -15.78 26.04
CA LEU A 112 2.45 -16.35 26.03
C LEU A 112 2.07 -16.90 27.42
N ASP A 113 2.16 -16.08 28.47
CA ASP A 113 1.77 -16.55 29.81
C ASP A 113 0.27 -16.40 30.05
N ASN A 114 -0.36 -17.53 30.36
CA ASN A 114 -1.71 -17.75 30.87
C ASN A 114 -2.79 -16.75 30.42
N SER A 115 -3.08 -16.66 29.12
CA SER A 115 -4.02 -15.63 28.62
C SER A 115 -4.68 -15.92 27.26
N ASN A 116 -5.99 -15.62 27.24
CA ASN A 116 -6.95 -15.39 26.14
C ASN A 116 -6.58 -15.85 24.73
N ALA A 117 -7.40 -16.73 24.15
CA ALA A 117 -7.30 -17.22 22.76
C ALA A 117 -7.09 -16.13 21.69
N ILE A 118 -7.60 -14.92 21.94
CA ILE A 118 -7.43 -13.74 21.08
C ILE A 118 -5.96 -13.32 20.95
N ARG A 119 -5.15 -13.46 22.01
CA ARG A 119 -3.71 -13.13 21.99
C ARG A 119 -2.93 -14.10 21.10
N ILE A 120 -3.20 -15.40 21.27
CA ILE A 120 -2.57 -16.47 20.48
C ILE A 120 -2.93 -16.30 18.99
N PHE A 121 -4.20 -16.01 18.74
CA PHE A 121 -4.69 -15.70 17.40
C PHE A 121 -3.97 -14.48 16.82
N ARG A 122 -3.93 -13.35 17.51
CA ARG A 122 -3.28 -12.12 17.01
C ARG A 122 -1.79 -12.31 16.70
N LEU A 123 -1.05 -13.04 17.53
CA LEU A 123 0.40 -13.15 17.41
C LEU A 123 0.83 -14.14 16.31
N ILE A 124 0.24 -15.33 16.29
CA ILE A 124 0.69 -16.45 15.42
C ILE A 124 -0.14 -16.52 14.14
N PHE A 125 -1.47 -16.38 14.24
CA PHE A 125 -2.35 -16.57 13.09
C PHE A 125 -2.14 -15.50 12.01
N LEU A 126 -1.86 -14.26 12.42
CA LEU A 126 -1.71 -13.16 11.48
C LEU A 126 -0.51 -13.35 10.52
N ASP A 127 0.65 -13.76 11.04
CA ASP A 127 1.83 -14.01 10.21
C ASP A 127 1.63 -15.23 9.29
N ILE A 128 0.92 -16.27 9.76
CA ILE A 128 0.53 -17.43 8.95
C ILE A 128 -0.41 -17.00 7.81
N VAL A 129 -1.39 -16.13 8.08
CA VAL A 129 -2.32 -15.62 7.06
C VAL A 129 -1.59 -14.82 6.01
N ILE A 130 -0.69 -13.91 6.40
CA ILE A 130 0.11 -13.11 5.46
C ILE A 130 0.97 -14.03 4.59
N PHE A 131 1.63 -15.03 5.19
CA PHE A 131 2.41 -16.02 4.48
C PHE A 131 1.56 -16.82 3.49
N ALA A 132 0.40 -17.34 3.91
CA ALA A 132 -0.50 -18.10 3.06
C ALA A 132 -1.03 -17.28 1.87
N ILE A 133 -1.46 -16.04 2.10
CA ILE A 133 -1.91 -15.13 1.04
C ILE A 133 -0.78 -14.82 0.07
N SER A 134 0.43 -14.54 0.56
CA SER A 134 1.58 -14.25 -0.28
C SER A 134 1.99 -15.45 -1.17
N ILE A 135 1.83 -16.69 -0.70
CA ILE A 135 2.01 -17.91 -1.51
C ILE A 135 0.95 -18.02 -2.60
N ILE A 136 -0.31 -17.73 -2.26
CA ILE A 136 -1.40 -17.73 -3.25
C ILE A 136 -1.09 -16.71 -4.34
N ASP A 137 -0.75 -15.48 -3.97
CA ASP A 137 -0.39 -14.43 -4.93
C ASP A 137 0.83 -14.79 -5.77
N PHE A 138 1.83 -15.46 -5.19
CA PHE A 138 2.99 -15.97 -5.92
C PHE A 138 2.58 -16.99 -7.00
N PHE A 139 1.77 -17.98 -6.65
CA PHE A 139 1.31 -19.00 -7.60
C PHE A 139 0.46 -18.38 -8.71
N VAL A 140 -0.41 -17.46 -8.32
CA VAL A 140 -1.25 -16.67 -9.22
C VAL A 140 -0.40 -15.92 -10.27
N ILE A 141 0.66 -15.21 -9.85
CA ILE A 141 1.57 -14.53 -10.77
C ILE A 141 2.30 -15.54 -11.66
N GLN A 142 2.78 -16.66 -11.13
CA GLN A 142 3.44 -17.69 -11.94
C GLN A 142 2.52 -18.24 -13.03
N CYS A 143 1.25 -18.51 -12.71
CA CYS A 143 0.24 -18.90 -13.70
C CYS A 143 0.06 -17.84 -14.79
N THR A 144 0.04 -16.55 -14.44
CA THR A 144 -0.01 -15.48 -15.47
C THR A 144 1.23 -15.45 -16.35
N LEU A 145 2.42 -15.63 -15.78
CA LEU A 145 3.67 -15.63 -16.53
C LEU A 145 3.72 -16.80 -17.52
N ILE A 146 3.33 -18.00 -17.08
CA ILE A 146 3.26 -19.20 -17.92
C ILE A 146 2.24 -19.02 -19.05
N SER A 147 1.04 -18.53 -18.75
CA SER A 147 0.00 -18.32 -19.77
C SER A 147 0.41 -17.28 -20.82
N ILE A 148 1.13 -16.22 -20.43
CA ILE A 148 1.68 -15.23 -21.36
C ILE A 148 2.81 -15.82 -22.20
N ARG A 149 3.70 -16.62 -21.60
CA ARG A 149 4.78 -17.33 -22.32
C ARG A 149 4.21 -18.24 -23.40
N ARG A 150 3.18 -19.03 -23.07
CA ARG A 150 2.47 -19.92 -24.01
C ARG A 150 1.87 -19.15 -25.21
N ARG A 151 1.35 -17.93 -25.01
CA ARG A 151 0.82 -17.11 -26.11
C ARG A 151 1.88 -16.63 -27.09
N GLN A 152 3.07 -16.26 -26.62
CA GLN A 152 4.13 -15.82 -27.55
C GLN A 152 4.67 -16.95 -28.42
N THR A 153 4.80 -18.16 -27.88
CA THR A 153 5.18 -19.33 -28.68
C THR A 153 4.16 -19.66 -29.76
N SER A 154 2.85 -19.50 -29.51
CA SER A 154 1.81 -19.71 -30.52
C SER A 154 1.71 -18.61 -31.59
N ILE A 155 2.17 -17.39 -31.30
CA ILE A 155 2.20 -16.29 -32.30
C ILE A 155 3.38 -16.48 -33.25
N THR A 156 4.52 -16.94 -32.74
CA THR A 156 5.74 -17.17 -33.53
C THR A 156 5.54 -18.30 -34.57
N SER A 157 4.71 -19.31 -34.28
CA SER A 157 4.39 -20.40 -35.21
C SER A 157 3.35 -20.04 -36.28
N ASN A 158 2.57 -18.96 -36.10
CA ASN A 158 1.50 -18.57 -37.02
C ASN A 158 1.88 -17.41 -37.96
N THR A 159 3.09 -16.85 -37.82
CA THR A 159 3.53 -15.66 -38.58
C THR A 159 4.05 -16.01 -39.99
N THR A 160 4.07 -17.28 -40.39
CA THR A 160 4.41 -17.67 -41.77
C THR A 160 3.25 -17.59 -42.77
N ASN A 161 1.98 -17.48 -42.33
CA ASN A 161 0.82 -17.70 -43.22
C ASN A 161 -0.25 -16.60 -43.19
N ARG A 162 0.09 -15.30 -43.06
CA ARG A 162 -0.95 -14.25 -43.20
C ARG A 162 -0.44 -12.92 -43.72
N SER A 163 -0.44 -12.80 -45.05
CA SER A 163 -0.54 -11.54 -45.79
C SER A 163 -2.01 -11.25 -46.14
N SER A 164 -2.38 -9.96 -46.19
CA SER A 164 -3.70 -9.36 -46.50
C SER A 164 -4.77 -9.46 -45.38
N SER A 165 -5.59 -8.44 -45.10
CA SER A 165 -6.12 -7.36 -45.93
C SER A 165 -6.27 -6.05 -45.14
N MET A 166 -6.05 -4.94 -45.84
CA MET A 166 -6.31 -3.57 -45.42
C MET A 166 -7.71 -3.20 -45.91
N ASN A 167 -8.68 -3.08 -45.00
CA ASN A 167 -9.92 -2.30 -45.21
C ASN A 167 -10.67 -2.16 -43.86
N SER A 168 -10.34 -1.13 -43.09
CA SER A 168 -11.04 -0.78 -41.83
C SER A 168 -10.85 0.70 -41.46
N SER A 169 -10.99 1.62 -42.41
CA SER A 169 -10.76 3.07 -42.19
C SER A 169 -11.98 3.79 -41.60
N ASN A 170 -13.21 3.37 -41.90
CA ASN A 170 -14.43 4.07 -41.44
C ASN A 170 -14.95 3.63 -40.05
N SER A 171 -14.74 2.37 -39.68
CA SER A 171 -15.09 1.85 -38.34
C SER A 171 -14.08 2.26 -37.28
N THR A 172 -12.81 2.50 -37.66
CA THR A 172 -11.73 2.96 -36.78
C THR A 172 -11.91 4.43 -36.42
N LEU A 173 -12.20 5.33 -37.37
CA LEU A 173 -12.44 6.76 -37.09
C LEU A 173 -13.63 7.01 -36.14
N LYS A 174 -14.79 6.36 -36.37
CA LYS A 174 -15.94 6.46 -35.44
C LYS A 174 -15.61 5.89 -34.04
N LYS A 175 -14.84 4.79 -34.00
CA LYS A 175 -14.39 4.17 -32.75
C LYS A 175 -13.40 5.08 -32.02
N ILE A 176 -12.44 5.69 -32.72
CA ILE A 176 -11.46 6.65 -32.19
C ILE A 176 -12.16 7.86 -31.55
N ASN A 177 -13.17 8.44 -32.21
CA ASN A 177 -13.94 9.56 -31.65
C ASN A 177 -14.76 9.15 -30.41
N LYS A 178 -15.28 7.91 -30.36
CA LYS A 178 -15.98 7.38 -29.19
C LYS A 178 -15.02 7.12 -28.01
N TRP A 179 -13.82 6.61 -28.27
CA TRP A 179 -12.79 6.39 -27.24
C TRP A 179 -12.20 7.69 -26.70
N SER A 180 -12.05 8.71 -27.54
CA SER A 180 -11.65 10.05 -27.13
C SER A 180 -12.65 10.65 -26.12
N ARG A 181 -13.95 10.61 -26.45
CA ARG A 181 -15.01 11.06 -25.54
C ARG A 181 -15.04 10.27 -24.22
N LEU A 182 -14.90 8.94 -24.30
CA LEU A 182 -14.87 8.08 -23.11
C LEU A 182 -13.66 8.39 -22.22
N LEU A 183 -12.49 8.62 -22.80
CA LEU A 183 -11.27 8.96 -22.06
C LEU A 183 -11.41 10.31 -21.33
N SER A 184 -12.03 11.30 -21.97
CA SER A 184 -12.33 12.59 -21.33
C SER A 184 -13.29 12.45 -20.14
N ILE A 185 -14.35 11.64 -20.28
CA ILE A 185 -15.31 11.38 -19.20
C ILE A 185 -14.62 10.66 -18.03
N VAL A 186 -13.82 9.63 -18.30
CA VAL A 186 -13.08 8.90 -17.26
C VAL A 186 -12.12 9.84 -16.52
N ARG A 187 -11.40 10.70 -17.24
CA ARG A 187 -10.49 11.67 -16.63
C ARG A 187 -11.23 12.64 -15.71
N PHE A 188 -12.39 13.12 -16.13
CA PHE A 188 -13.25 13.99 -15.32
C PHE A 188 -13.75 13.27 -14.06
N MET A 189 -14.23 12.03 -14.19
CA MET A 189 -14.65 11.21 -13.05
C MET A 189 -13.51 10.96 -12.06
N CYS A 190 -12.31 10.64 -12.55
CA CYS A 190 -11.14 10.49 -11.69
C CYS A 190 -10.85 11.78 -10.91
N LEU A 191 -10.81 12.94 -11.57
CA LEU A 191 -10.58 14.23 -10.88
C LEU A 191 -11.66 14.55 -9.84
N PHE A 192 -12.93 14.22 -10.12
CA PHE A 192 -14.00 14.39 -9.15
C PHE A 192 -13.84 13.47 -7.93
N ILE A 193 -13.46 12.22 -8.14
CA ILE A 193 -13.14 11.29 -7.05
C ILE A 193 -11.95 11.80 -6.24
N GLN A 194 -10.91 12.33 -6.90
CA GLN A 194 -9.75 12.93 -6.24
C GLN A 194 -10.19 14.07 -5.31
N PHE A 195 -11.07 14.95 -5.79
CA PHE A 195 -11.59 16.06 -5.01
C PHE A 195 -12.29 15.58 -3.74
N ILE A 196 -13.17 14.57 -3.85
CA ILE A 196 -13.87 13.99 -2.70
C ILE A 196 -12.89 13.40 -1.69
N ILE A 197 -11.91 12.61 -2.14
CA ILE A 197 -10.95 11.92 -1.27
C ILE A 197 -10.06 12.93 -0.55
N VAL A 198 -9.51 13.92 -1.27
CA VAL A 198 -8.69 14.98 -0.68
C VAL A 198 -9.49 15.79 0.32
N GLY A 199 -10.72 16.18 -0.03
CA GLY A 199 -11.60 16.92 0.86
C GLY A 199 -11.89 16.13 2.14
N PHE A 200 -12.25 14.86 2.00
CA PHE A 200 -12.49 13.98 3.16
C PHE A 200 -11.25 13.91 4.07
N ALA A 201 -10.06 13.61 3.53
CA ALA A 201 -8.83 13.56 4.32
C ALA A 201 -8.49 14.91 4.98
N ALA A 202 -8.80 16.03 4.34
CA ALA A 202 -8.57 17.37 4.88
C ALA A 202 -9.53 17.72 6.04
N PHE A 203 -10.81 17.33 5.94
CA PHE A 203 -11.85 17.70 6.92
C PHE A 203 -11.98 16.74 8.10
N VAL A 204 -11.59 15.47 7.93
CA VAL A 204 -11.76 14.43 8.97
C VAL A 204 -11.13 14.83 10.30
N TYR A 205 -9.92 15.39 10.27
CA TYR A 205 -9.21 15.77 11.48
C TYR A 205 -8.45 17.09 11.29
N PRO A 206 -8.85 18.19 11.96
CA PRO A 206 -8.18 19.48 11.82
C PRO A 206 -6.84 19.47 12.58
N SER A 207 -5.72 19.42 11.86
CA SER A 207 -4.36 19.48 12.43
C SER A 207 -3.37 20.19 11.52
N ILE A 208 -2.19 20.55 12.05
CA ILE A 208 -1.12 21.13 11.23
C ILE A 208 -0.72 20.18 10.09
N LEU A 209 -0.59 18.88 10.34
CA LEU A 209 -0.19 17.94 9.30
C LEU A 209 -1.28 17.74 8.24
N ASN A 210 -2.56 17.81 8.63
CA ASN A 210 -3.68 17.75 7.68
C ASN A 210 -3.95 19.07 6.96
N SER A 211 -3.44 20.19 7.47
CA SER A 211 -3.57 21.52 6.83
C SER A 211 -2.97 21.55 5.43
N ILE A 212 -1.92 20.76 5.16
CA ILE A 212 -1.31 20.65 3.83
C ILE A 212 -2.31 20.06 2.82
N TYR A 213 -3.10 19.06 3.23
CA TYR A 213 -4.17 18.51 2.39
C TYR A 213 -5.30 19.50 2.18
N PHE A 214 -5.63 20.27 3.23
CA PHE A 214 -6.63 21.33 3.15
C PHE A 214 -6.21 22.46 2.20
N ILE A 215 -4.96 22.92 2.25
CA ILE A 215 -4.43 23.93 1.32
C ILE A 215 -4.47 23.40 -0.12
N PHE A 216 -4.06 22.14 -0.33
CA PHE A 216 -4.13 21.52 -1.65
C PHE A 216 -5.57 21.41 -2.18
N PHE A 217 -6.52 21.06 -1.31
CA PHE A 217 -7.96 21.05 -1.63
C PHE A 217 -8.44 22.43 -2.07
N LEU A 218 -8.07 23.49 -1.33
CA LEU A 218 -8.44 24.86 -1.68
C LEU A 218 -7.84 25.30 -3.02
N ILE A 219 -6.56 24.98 -3.28
CA ILE A 219 -5.91 25.28 -4.55
C ILE A 219 -6.64 24.59 -5.71
N ILE A 220 -6.99 23.30 -5.58
CA ILE A 220 -7.75 22.59 -6.62
C ILE A 220 -9.10 23.25 -6.86
N THR A 221 -9.85 23.52 -5.79
CA THR A 221 -11.20 24.11 -5.87
C THR A 221 -11.15 25.49 -6.54
N PHE A 222 -10.18 26.31 -6.16
CA PHE A 222 -9.97 27.63 -6.72
C PHE A 222 -9.61 27.57 -8.21
N LEU A 223 -8.65 26.72 -8.59
CA LEU A 223 -8.28 26.53 -10.00
C LEU A 223 -9.45 26.00 -10.83
N TRP A 224 -10.25 25.10 -10.26
CA TRP A 224 -11.43 24.56 -10.92
C TRP A 224 -12.52 25.62 -11.10
N SER A 225 -12.73 26.49 -10.10
CA SER A 225 -13.64 27.62 -10.18
C SER A 225 -13.20 28.64 -11.25
N LEU A 226 -11.90 28.79 -11.47
CA LEU A 226 -11.32 29.68 -12.49
C LEU A 226 -11.25 29.03 -13.88
N SER A 227 -11.69 27.78 -14.03
CA SER A 227 -11.56 27.00 -15.27
C SER A 227 -10.13 26.94 -15.81
N ILE A 228 -9.12 27.00 -14.94
CA ILE A 228 -7.71 26.90 -15.33
C ILE A 228 -7.35 25.44 -15.55
N GLU A 229 -6.67 25.15 -16.66
CA GLU A 229 -6.25 23.78 -17.00
C GLU A 229 -5.12 23.27 -16.09
N PHE A 230 -5.14 21.96 -15.81
CA PHE A 230 -4.13 21.32 -14.98
C PHE A 230 -2.86 21.02 -15.77
N ASP A 231 -1.87 21.91 -15.63
CA ASP A 231 -0.58 21.80 -16.30
C ASP A 231 0.38 20.78 -15.66
N LYS A 232 1.55 20.59 -16.29
CA LYS A 232 2.67 19.78 -15.76
C LYS A 232 3.07 20.18 -14.33
N ARG A 233 2.90 21.45 -13.96
CA ARG A 233 3.18 21.98 -12.60
C ARG A 233 2.24 21.37 -11.56
N PHE A 234 0.96 21.22 -11.90
CA PHE A 234 -0.02 20.59 -11.01
C PHE A 234 0.33 19.12 -10.76
N ALA A 235 0.76 18.40 -11.81
CA ALA A 235 1.24 17.04 -11.66
C ALA A 235 2.46 16.95 -10.73
N LEU A 236 3.41 17.88 -10.80
CA LEU A 236 4.56 17.92 -9.90
C LEU A 236 4.14 18.15 -8.44
N ILE A 237 3.22 19.09 -8.17
CA ILE A 237 2.72 19.34 -6.81
C ILE A 237 2.03 18.08 -6.25
N ARG A 238 1.21 17.41 -7.06
CA ARG A 238 0.58 16.14 -6.67
C ARG A 238 1.62 15.07 -6.40
N ASP A 239 2.65 14.94 -7.23
CA ASP A 239 3.72 13.95 -7.06
C ASP A 239 4.49 14.18 -5.74
N LEU A 240 4.77 15.44 -5.39
CA LEU A 240 5.33 15.80 -4.07
C LEU A 240 4.39 15.47 -2.92
N LEU A 241 3.08 15.67 -3.11
CA LEU A 241 2.08 15.36 -2.10
C LEU A 241 1.96 13.84 -1.84
N VAL A 242 2.24 12.98 -2.84
CA VAL A 242 2.33 11.53 -2.64
C VAL A 242 3.48 11.18 -1.68
N ILE A 243 4.63 11.83 -1.84
CA ILE A 243 5.77 11.63 -0.95
C ILE A 243 5.42 12.11 0.47
N TYR A 244 4.80 13.28 0.58
CA TYR A 244 4.35 13.82 1.85
C TYR A 244 3.35 12.89 2.57
N THR A 245 2.30 12.43 1.87
CA THR A 245 1.33 11.46 2.43
C THR A 245 1.98 10.18 2.90
N GLY A 246 2.96 9.64 2.15
CA GLY A 246 3.71 8.46 2.55
C GLY A 246 4.54 8.69 3.82
N ILE A 247 5.24 9.82 3.91
CA ILE A 247 5.99 10.21 5.12
C ILE A 247 5.02 10.40 6.30
N HIS A 248 3.87 11.04 6.09
CA HIS A 248 2.88 11.26 7.13
C HIS A 248 2.34 9.94 7.70
N LEU A 249 2.00 8.97 6.83
CA LEU A 249 1.59 7.62 7.26
C LEU A 249 2.70 6.88 7.99
N PHE A 250 3.93 6.99 7.51
CA PHE A 250 5.08 6.37 8.15
C PHE A 250 5.34 6.96 9.55
N THR A 251 5.25 8.28 9.68
CA THR A 251 5.33 8.99 10.97
C THR A 251 4.21 8.56 11.91
N PHE A 252 2.97 8.45 11.43
CA PHE A 252 1.85 7.92 12.23
C PHE A 252 2.15 6.53 12.78
N TYR A 253 2.67 5.64 11.93
CA TYR A 253 3.00 4.28 12.32
C TYR A 253 4.14 4.24 13.35
N ILE A 254 5.21 5.00 13.11
CA ILE A 254 6.33 5.12 14.05
C ILE A 254 5.88 5.68 15.41
N TYR A 255 4.97 6.66 15.40
CA TYR A 255 4.46 7.27 16.62
C TYR A 255 3.67 6.29 17.49
N GLN A 256 3.13 5.19 16.94
CA GLN A 256 2.46 4.17 17.75
C GLN A 256 3.43 3.28 18.55
N PHE A 257 4.74 3.32 18.28
CA PHE A 257 5.70 2.54 19.05
C PHE A 257 5.95 3.15 20.43
N THR A 258 6.00 2.28 21.45
CA THR A 258 6.24 2.67 22.85
C THR A 258 7.53 3.48 23.02
N PHE A 259 8.58 3.14 22.27
CA PHE A 259 9.86 3.87 22.29
C PHE A 259 9.70 5.37 21.98
N PHE A 260 8.93 5.70 20.94
CA PHE A 260 8.71 7.10 20.55
C PHE A 260 7.70 7.78 21.47
N LEU A 261 6.68 7.05 21.93
CA LEU A 261 5.72 7.57 22.91
C LEU A 261 6.43 8.03 24.18
N GLU A 262 7.30 7.21 24.78
CA GLU A 262 8.03 7.60 25.99
C GLU A 262 8.91 8.84 25.81
N ALA A 263 9.47 9.05 24.61
CA ALA A 263 10.28 10.23 24.30
C ALA A 263 9.44 11.52 24.12
N PHE A 264 8.20 11.42 23.63
CA PHE A 264 7.34 12.56 23.28
C PHE A 264 6.19 12.84 24.28
N VAL A 265 5.89 11.91 25.19
CA VAL A 265 4.91 12.06 26.29
C VAL A 265 5.09 13.32 27.15
N PRO A 266 6.29 13.93 27.37
CA PRO A 266 6.36 15.20 28.09
C PRO A 266 5.76 16.43 27.35
N LEU A 267 5.23 16.28 26.13
CA LEU A 267 4.82 17.39 25.26
C LEU A 267 3.36 17.27 24.77
N SER A 268 2.38 17.34 25.68
CA SER A 268 0.94 17.21 25.39
C SER A 268 0.40 18.19 24.34
N LEU A 269 1.01 19.37 24.21
CA LEU A 269 0.61 20.38 23.21
C LEU A 269 0.96 19.96 21.78
N TRP A 270 2.09 19.28 21.57
CA TRP A 270 2.57 18.94 20.23
C TRP A 270 1.76 17.81 19.61
N SER A 271 1.37 16.81 20.39
CA SER A 271 0.50 15.71 19.92
C SER A 271 -0.85 16.25 19.42
N ASN A 272 -1.47 17.17 20.16
CA ASN A 272 -2.75 17.78 19.78
C ASN A 272 -2.63 18.69 18.55
N VAL A 273 -1.59 19.51 18.48
CA VAL A 273 -1.40 20.48 17.38
C VAL A 273 -1.04 19.78 16.05
N THR A 274 -0.18 18.77 16.12
CA THR A 274 0.23 17.99 14.94
C THR A 274 -0.84 16.99 14.51
N GLY A 275 -1.73 16.58 15.42
CA GLY A 275 -2.71 15.52 15.20
C GLY A 275 -2.11 14.12 15.25
N LEU A 276 -0.89 13.98 15.80
CA LEU A 276 -0.25 12.69 16.06
C LEU A 276 -0.81 12.11 17.36
N ILE A 277 -1.86 11.32 17.22
CA ILE A 277 -2.56 10.72 18.36
C ILE A 277 -2.11 9.26 18.56
N SER A 278 -1.92 8.86 19.82
CA SER A 278 -1.65 7.48 20.19
C SER A 278 -2.97 6.70 20.26
N ILE A 279 -3.22 5.87 19.24
CA ILE A 279 -4.38 4.96 19.21
C ILE A 279 -4.09 3.74 20.08
N VAL A 280 -2.82 3.33 20.11
CA VAL A 280 -2.35 2.20 20.90
C VAL A 280 -1.75 2.73 22.20
N THR A 281 -2.25 2.21 23.32
CA THR A 281 -1.75 2.56 24.65
C THR A 281 -1.14 1.34 25.33
N HIS A 282 -0.07 1.58 26.07
CA HIS A 282 0.64 0.59 26.87
C HIS A 282 0.44 0.95 28.35
N ASN A 283 0.07 -0.02 29.17
CA ASN A 283 -0.08 0.20 30.61
C ASN A 283 0.90 -0.70 31.36
N CYS A 284 1.60 -0.17 32.37
CA CYS A 284 2.59 -0.92 33.13
C CYS A 284 2.00 -2.14 33.87
N THR A 285 0.69 -2.15 34.11
CA THR A 285 -0.03 -3.25 34.76
C THR A 285 -0.46 -4.36 33.81
N ARG A 286 -0.47 -4.09 32.49
CA ARG A 286 -0.93 -5.04 31.47
C ARG A 286 0.15 -5.23 30.43
N SER A 287 0.55 -6.47 30.19
CA SER A 287 1.58 -6.79 29.19
C SER A 287 1.22 -6.39 27.76
N GLU A 288 -0.06 -6.15 27.47
CA GLU A 288 -0.57 -5.92 26.12
C GLU A 288 -0.74 -4.45 25.77
N PRO A 289 -0.40 -4.06 24.53
CA PRO A 289 -1.00 -2.88 23.91
C PRO A 289 -2.51 -3.08 23.73
N TYR A 290 -3.30 -2.10 24.11
CA TYR A 290 -4.73 -2.06 23.83
C TYR A 290 -5.11 -0.78 23.09
N ILE A 291 -6.18 -0.90 22.29
CA ILE A 291 -6.77 0.24 21.60
C ILE A 291 -7.42 1.12 22.66
N ALA A 292 -7.00 2.38 22.73
CA ALA A 292 -7.54 3.32 23.69
C ALA A 292 -9.00 3.61 23.35
N THR A 293 -9.94 3.39 24.27
CA THR A 293 -11.39 3.53 24.02
C THR A 293 -11.92 4.95 24.16
N ASN A 294 -11.10 5.88 24.65
CA ASN A 294 -11.52 7.23 25.03
C ASN A 294 -11.34 8.26 23.91
N LEU A 295 -11.14 7.81 22.67
CA LEU A 295 -10.91 8.67 21.51
C LEU A 295 -12.20 8.94 20.74
N ALA A 296 -12.23 10.09 20.08
CA ALA A 296 -13.31 10.43 19.16
C ALA A 296 -13.22 9.57 17.89
N TRP A 297 -14.34 9.37 17.22
CA TRP A 297 -14.39 8.54 16.00
C TRP A 297 -13.45 9.05 14.89
N ASN A 298 -13.28 10.37 14.81
CA ASN A 298 -12.41 11.03 13.83
C ASN A 298 -10.94 10.63 14.00
N ASP A 299 -10.50 10.36 15.23
CA ASP A 299 -9.13 9.98 15.56
C ASP A 299 -8.76 8.62 14.91
N TYR A 300 -9.73 7.70 14.86
CA TYR A 300 -9.54 6.39 14.23
C TYR A 300 -9.62 6.44 12.70
N ILE A 301 -10.47 7.31 12.15
CA ILE A 301 -10.66 7.40 10.69
C ILE A 301 -9.51 8.12 10.02
N ASN A 302 -8.89 9.09 10.68
CA ASN A 302 -7.83 9.92 10.09
C ASN A 302 -6.72 9.10 9.37
N PRO A 303 -6.06 8.12 10.01
CA PRO A 303 -5.05 7.30 9.32
C PRO A 303 -5.63 6.51 8.14
N CYS A 304 -6.87 6.04 8.23
CA CYS A 304 -7.55 5.34 7.14
C CYS A 304 -7.83 6.28 5.95
N ALA A 305 -8.25 7.52 6.22
CA ALA A 305 -8.48 8.54 5.21
C ALA A 305 -7.18 8.91 4.47
N ILE A 306 -6.09 9.08 5.22
CA ILE A 306 -4.76 9.38 4.65
C ILE A 306 -4.24 8.18 3.85
N LEU A 307 -4.45 6.93 4.31
CA LEU A 307 -4.09 5.72 3.58
C LEU A 307 -4.83 5.65 2.24
N LEU A 308 -6.14 5.88 2.25
CA LEU A 308 -6.94 5.90 1.04
C LEU A 308 -6.46 7.00 0.06
N LEU A 309 -6.16 8.19 0.58
CA LEU A 309 -5.59 9.29 -0.18
C LEU A 309 -4.24 8.91 -0.81
N TYR A 310 -3.34 8.30 -0.05
CA TYR A 310 -2.03 7.84 -0.52
C TYR A 310 -2.17 6.85 -1.68
N PHE A 311 -3.00 5.82 -1.52
CA PHE A 311 -3.24 4.82 -2.56
C PHE A 311 -3.80 5.44 -3.84
N TYR A 312 -4.76 6.36 -3.70
CA TYR A 312 -5.34 7.07 -4.83
C TYR A 312 -4.28 7.90 -5.58
N PHE A 313 -3.52 8.74 -4.87
CA PHE A 313 -2.50 9.57 -5.49
C PHE A 313 -1.36 8.76 -6.11
N ALA A 314 -0.90 7.71 -5.44
CA ALA A 314 0.18 6.87 -5.95
C ALA A 314 -0.25 6.14 -7.23
N PHE A 315 -1.49 5.63 -7.28
CA PHE A 315 -2.04 5.02 -8.49
C PHE A 315 -2.12 6.02 -9.65
N GLN A 316 -2.69 7.20 -9.41
CA GLN A 316 -2.82 8.25 -10.43
C GLN A 316 -1.45 8.72 -10.94
N THR A 317 -0.48 8.86 -10.04
CA THR A 317 0.89 9.25 -10.35
C THR A 317 1.55 8.22 -11.25
N ASN A 318 1.44 6.95 -10.91
CA ASN A 318 2.00 5.86 -11.69
C ASN A 318 1.44 5.80 -13.12
N GLU A 319 0.12 5.94 -13.27
CA GLU A 319 -0.52 6.03 -14.58
C GLU A 319 0.02 7.22 -15.38
N THR A 320 0.19 8.40 -14.78
CA THR A 320 0.77 9.55 -15.49
C THR A 320 2.23 9.35 -15.89
N PHE A 321 3.05 8.73 -15.03
CA PHE A 321 4.44 8.40 -15.36
C PHE A 321 4.51 7.38 -16.51
N PHE A 322 3.61 6.40 -16.50
CA PHE A 322 3.50 5.42 -17.57
C PHE A 322 3.19 6.08 -18.91
N GLN A 323 2.20 6.99 -18.96
CA GLN A 323 1.83 7.71 -20.17
C GLN A 323 3.01 8.55 -20.71
N ARG A 324 3.71 9.29 -19.84
CA ARG A 324 4.89 10.07 -20.23
C ARG A 324 5.99 9.19 -20.85
N LYS A 325 6.26 8.02 -20.25
CA LYS A 325 7.28 7.08 -20.75
C LYS A 325 6.89 6.44 -22.09
N VAL A 326 5.60 6.18 -22.32
CA VAL A 326 5.13 5.71 -23.62
C VAL A 326 5.35 6.79 -24.68
N GLN A 327 4.98 8.03 -24.37
CA GLN A 327 5.09 9.15 -25.30
C GLN A 327 6.55 9.50 -25.66
N SER A 328 7.48 9.46 -24.69
CA SER A 328 8.91 9.66 -24.97
C SER A 328 9.49 8.59 -25.88
N ASN A 329 9.13 7.32 -25.65
CA ASN A 329 9.62 6.21 -26.45
C ASN A 329 9.09 6.26 -27.89
N THR A 330 7.87 6.73 -28.12
CA THR A 330 7.33 6.94 -29.47
C THR A 330 8.04 8.08 -30.20
N THR A 331 8.30 9.21 -29.54
CA THR A 331 9.00 10.34 -30.16
C THR A 331 10.45 9.98 -30.51
N THR A 332 11.14 9.23 -29.64
CA THR A 332 12.52 8.78 -29.88
C THR A 332 12.61 7.79 -31.05
N ARG A 333 11.61 6.91 -31.23
CA ARG A 333 11.56 6.01 -32.39
C ARG A 333 11.30 6.78 -33.69
N GLN A 334 10.42 7.76 -33.67
CA GLN A 334 10.14 8.60 -34.84
C GLN A 334 11.36 9.41 -35.26
N SER A 335 12.19 9.90 -34.32
CA SER A 335 13.43 10.59 -34.68
C SER A 335 14.49 9.66 -35.27
N LEU A 336 14.59 8.42 -34.80
CA LEU A 336 15.53 7.41 -35.32
C LEU A 336 15.10 6.80 -36.68
N GLU A 337 13.82 6.90 -37.06
CA GLU A 337 13.31 6.48 -38.37
C GLU A 337 13.46 7.58 -39.44
N LEU A 338 13.80 8.81 -39.04
CA LEU A 338 13.98 9.98 -39.91
C LEU A 338 15.46 10.29 -40.21
N GLU A 339 16.39 9.67 -39.48
CA GLU A 339 17.83 9.59 -39.80
C GLU A 339 18.13 8.31 -40.57
#